data_AF-A0A7Y2IN95-F1
#
_entry.id   AF-A0A7Y2IN95-F1
#
_cell.length_a   1.000
_cell.length_b   1.000
_cell.length_c   1.000
_cell.angle_alpha   90.00
_cell.angle_beta   90.00
_cell.angle_gamma   90.00
#
_symmetry.space_group_name_H-M   'P 1'
#
loop_
_entity.id
_entity.type
_entity.pdbx_description
1 polymer ?
#
loop_
_entity_poly.entity_id
_entity_poly.type
_entity_poly.pdbx_seq_one_letter_code
_entity_poly.pdbx_strand_id
1 'polypeptide(L)'
;MPLPRKTAAGIASTVIFLLLLTSPASAHTDFESSYPADGASLDGPLDEITLVFTTEAEPVGDEFQILDSSGELLAPTSASTTDGRTWTLLIDPPLPAGPTGVRWMVKAPDAHPIDGSFSFTIVTSGDPTPNARTAAQTQTDGPQDPPAASDTTRAAGAGLALDEFLVTADSGQSSLTKLVPMARFLGFGGVLLGLGSITFAVVVLRGTKGEIWHVLFWTRRGGVLVVLSAILEFVAQVSSESGQASTLSSTFSVATSTFGLAIAMRIVGGIALAIGADFSLWTAPASPDLLPHRQQGAQRQLIAASSGAAQPPAEVDFFPNSLEKEPSVGRGELMWRATADSTLAFASVPILLISYAFDGHTVTEGDRWVTGALNAFHVGGAAVWVGGIVMLTSTLTRRKRAGHDLRALEMAIRFSVVASAALVIVGIAGALLSLTILDTVDELWTTPWGRLLLGKVLLVGIAATAGAYNHFELIPRLNRTGGNTALSEQLRVVVRLEAILLLSAVLVTAFMVGAAS
;
A
#
# COMPACT_ATOMS: atom_id res chain seq x y z
N MET A 1 26.88 2.23 24.21
CA MET A 1 26.77 3.67 23.88
C MET A 1 25.33 3.96 23.47
N PRO A 2 24.63 4.92 24.10
CA PRO A 2 23.30 5.31 23.64
C PRO A 2 23.40 5.93 22.24
N LEU A 3 22.59 5.47 21.29
CA LEU A 3 22.48 6.08 19.97
C LEU A 3 21.99 7.53 20.16
N PRO A 4 22.77 8.56 19.78
CA PRO A 4 22.39 9.94 20.02
C PRO A 4 21.15 10.30 19.20
N ARG A 5 20.25 11.16 19.70
CA ARG A 5 19.00 11.60 19.02
C ARG A 5 19.18 12.00 17.54
N LYS A 6 20.38 12.42 17.17
CA LYS A 6 20.79 12.74 15.80
C LYS A 6 20.80 11.53 14.85
N THR A 7 21.00 10.29 15.34
CA THR A 7 21.00 9.09 14.49
C THR A 7 19.60 8.67 14.06
N ALA A 8 18.58 8.86 14.91
CA ALA A 8 17.21 8.53 14.53
C ALA A 8 16.64 9.53 13.50
N ALA A 9 16.97 10.82 13.66
CA ALA A 9 16.68 11.82 12.65
C ALA A 9 17.51 11.58 11.37
N GLY A 10 18.79 11.20 11.51
CA GLY A 10 19.66 10.84 10.41
C GLY A 10 19.13 9.67 9.59
N ILE A 11 18.75 8.55 10.22
CA ILE A 11 18.17 7.39 9.54
C ILE A 11 16.82 7.74 8.90
N ALA A 12 15.94 8.48 9.59
CA ALA A 12 14.68 8.91 9.00
C ALA A 12 14.92 9.81 7.77
N SER A 13 15.86 10.75 7.85
CA SER A 13 16.26 11.60 6.72
C SER A 13 16.96 10.82 5.62
N THR A 14 17.76 9.79 5.93
CA THR A 14 18.40 8.92 4.94
C THR A 14 17.37 8.03 4.26
N VAL A 15 16.40 7.47 5.00
CA VAL A 15 15.30 6.69 4.44
C VAL A 15 14.41 7.59 3.57
N ILE A 16 14.05 8.80 4.04
CA ILE A 16 13.32 9.79 3.24
C ILE A 16 14.14 10.20 2.02
N PHE A 17 15.44 10.46 2.15
CA PHE A 17 16.31 10.81 1.03
C PHE A 17 16.46 9.67 0.03
N LEU A 18 16.58 8.42 0.49
CA LEU A 18 16.58 7.24 -0.39
C LEU A 18 15.22 7.05 -1.09
N LEU A 19 14.11 7.28 -0.39
CA LEU A 19 12.75 7.28 -0.97
C LEU A 19 12.50 8.46 -1.92
N LEU A 20 13.22 9.58 -1.77
CA LEU A 20 13.17 10.73 -2.68
C LEU A 20 14.14 10.59 -3.86
N LEU A 21 15.22 9.80 -3.69
CA LEU A 21 16.15 9.42 -4.75
C LEU A 21 15.62 8.27 -5.60
N THR A 22 14.68 7.48 -5.09
CA THR A 22 13.76 6.75 -5.95
C THR A 22 12.85 7.77 -6.60
N SER A 23 13.32 8.43 -7.67
CA SER A 23 12.40 8.83 -8.73
C SER A 23 11.50 7.63 -9.00
N PRO A 24 10.20 7.80 -9.28
CA PRO A 24 9.47 6.74 -9.95
C PRO A 24 10.35 6.40 -11.16
N ALA A 25 11.01 5.25 -11.13
CA ALA A 25 11.61 4.74 -12.34
C ALA A 25 10.38 4.55 -13.21
N SER A 26 10.19 5.43 -14.19
CA SER A 26 9.22 5.23 -15.23
C SER A 26 9.75 4.05 -16.03
N ALA A 27 9.47 2.87 -15.49
CA ALA A 27 9.90 1.58 -15.96
C ALA A 27 8.80 0.96 -16.83
N HIS A 28 7.71 1.70 -17.04
CA HIS A 28 6.66 1.32 -17.96
C HIS A 28 7.12 1.54 -19.38
N THR A 29 6.98 0.49 -20.19
CA THR A 29 6.90 0.62 -21.63
C THR A 29 5.74 1.56 -21.92
N ASP A 30 6.03 2.63 -22.64
CA ASP A 30 5.08 3.63 -23.09
C ASP A 30 5.35 3.91 -24.57
N PHE A 31 4.35 4.43 -25.27
CA PHE A 31 4.48 4.83 -26.66
C PHE A 31 5.27 6.14 -26.76
N GLU A 32 6.41 6.10 -27.45
CA GLU A 32 7.31 7.24 -27.57
C GLU A 32 7.00 8.06 -28.83
N SER A 33 6.90 7.40 -30.00
CA SER A 33 6.60 8.07 -31.27
C SER A 33 6.24 7.07 -32.38
N SER A 34 5.74 7.59 -33.49
CA SER A 34 5.55 6.82 -34.73
C SER A 34 6.02 7.60 -35.96
N TYR A 35 6.31 6.85 -37.02
CA TYR A 35 6.34 7.35 -38.38
C TYR A 35 5.34 6.53 -39.23
N PRO A 36 4.31 7.15 -39.82
CA PRO A 36 3.96 8.56 -39.70
C PRO A 36 3.57 8.98 -38.29
N ALA A 37 3.78 10.26 -37.97
CA ALA A 37 3.34 10.82 -36.69
C ALA A 37 1.80 10.92 -36.62
N ASP A 38 1.25 10.87 -35.42
CA ASP A 38 -0.18 11.08 -35.21
C ASP A 38 -0.64 12.46 -35.75
N GLY A 39 -1.73 12.45 -36.51
CA GLY A 39 -2.28 13.61 -37.22
C GLY A 39 -1.49 14.06 -38.45
N ALA A 40 -0.45 13.34 -38.89
CA ALA A 40 0.36 13.75 -40.04
C ALA A 40 -0.41 13.66 -41.37
N SER A 41 -0.06 14.52 -42.32
CA SER A 41 -0.44 14.41 -43.75
C SER A 41 0.81 14.13 -44.59
N LEU A 42 0.77 13.11 -45.46
CA LEU A 42 1.94 12.64 -46.21
C LEU A 42 1.63 12.53 -47.70
N ASP A 43 2.62 12.82 -48.55
CA ASP A 43 2.49 12.64 -49.99
C ASP A 43 2.81 11.19 -50.42
N GLY A 44 1.93 10.59 -51.21
CA GLY A 44 2.19 9.34 -51.92
C GLY A 44 1.83 8.05 -51.16
N PRO A 45 1.86 6.88 -51.84
CA PRO A 45 1.53 5.61 -51.20
C PRO A 45 2.53 5.26 -50.10
N LEU A 46 2.03 4.72 -48.98
CA LEU A 46 2.85 4.34 -47.82
C LEU A 46 2.87 2.82 -47.67
N ASP A 47 4.07 2.23 -47.66
CA ASP A 47 4.32 0.79 -47.51
C ASP A 47 5.02 0.43 -46.19
N GLU A 48 5.37 1.43 -45.37
CA GLU A 48 6.08 1.23 -44.11
C GLU A 48 5.53 2.14 -42.99
N ILE A 49 5.30 1.54 -41.81
CA ILE A 49 4.97 2.26 -40.57
C ILE A 49 5.97 1.86 -39.49
N THR A 50 6.51 2.81 -38.75
CA THR A 50 7.40 2.59 -37.61
C THR A 50 6.74 3.02 -36.32
N LEU A 51 6.86 2.22 -35.27
CA LEU A 51 6.44 2.51 -33.90
C LEU A 51 7.66 2.45 -32.97
N VAL A 52 7.77 3.40 -32.04
CA VAL A 52 8.87 3.49 -31.08
C VAL A 52 8.31 3.48 -29.67
N PHE A 53 8.87 2.63 -28.81
CA PHE A 53 8.53 2.52 -27.40
C PHE A 53 9.71 2.91 -26.49
N THR A 54 9.37 3.39 -25.28
CA THR A 54 10.37 3.82 -24.28
C THR A 54 11.25 2.68 -23.76
N THR A 55 10.74 1.45 -23.75
CA THR A 55 11.45 0.20 -23.40
C THR A 55 11.05 -0.93 -24.34
N GLU A 56 11.66 -2.11 -24.18
CA GLU A 56 11.36 -3.29 -25.01
C GLU A 56 9.85 -3.62 -24.96
N ALA A 57 9.28 -4.03 -26.08
CA ALA A 57 7.87 -4.36 -26.24
C ALA A 57 7.71 -5.62 -27.10
N GLU A 58 6.93 -6.58 -26.60
CA GLU A 58 6.62 -7.83 -27.29
C GLU A 58 5.18 -7.84 -27.78
N PRO A 59 4.92 -8.16 -29.05
CA PRO A 59 3.57 -8.40 -29.54
C PRO A 59 2.94 -9.69 -28.91
N VAL A 60 1.81 -9.54 -28.22
CA VAL A 60 0.64 -10.43 -27.95
C VAL A 60 -0.47 -10.54 -29.07
N GLY A 61 -0.38 -11.48 -30.02
CA GLY A 61 -1.52 -11.89 -30.90
C GLY A 61 -1.66 -11.21 -32.26
N ASP A 62 -2.90 -10.87 -32.69
CA ASP A 62 -3.24 -10.24 -34.00
C ASP A 62 -3.29 -8.70 -33.90
N GLU A 63 -2.12 -8.08 -33.86
CA GLU A 63 -1.91 -7.05 -32.86
C GLU A 63 -1.59 -5.65 -33.37
N PHE A 64 -0.92 -5.57 -34.52
CA PHE A 64 -0.83 -4.35 -35.29
C PHE A 64 -1.95 -4.40 -36.32
N GLN A 65 -2.90 -3.48 -36.20
CA GLN A 65 -4.04 -3.38 -37.09
C GLN A 65 -4.01 -2.03 -37.77
N ILE A 66 -4.26 -2.03 -39.07
CA ILE A 66 -4.29 -0.83 -39.89
C ILE A 66 -5.69 -0.75 -40.48
N LEU A 67 -6.40 0.35 -40.24
CA LEU A 67 -7.65 0.64 -40.91
C LEU A 67 -7.36 1.56 -42.08
N ASP A 68 -7.60 1.08 -43.30
CA ASP A 68 -7.40 1.87 -44.50
C ASP A 68 -8.55 2.88 -44.74
N SER A 69 -8.39 3.72 -45.77
CA SER A 69 -9.39 4.73 -46.14
C SER A 69 -10.71 4.16 -46.66
N SER A 70 -10.76 2.87 -47.00
CA SER A 70 -11.97 2.17 -47.43
C SER A 70 -12.77 1.59 -46.25
N GLY A 71 -12.18 1.62 -45.05
CA GLY A 71 -12.73 1.01 -43.84
C GLY A 71 -12.44 -0.49 -43.74
N GLU A 72 -11.45 -0.98 -44.49
CA GLU A 72 -10.94 -2.35 -44.43
C GLU A 72 -9.84 -2.46 -43.37
N LEU A 73 -9.89 -3.53 -42.57
CA LEU A 73 -8.85 -3.86 -41.61
C LEU A 73 -7.77 -4.69 -42.28
N LEU A 74 -6.56 -4.16 -42.27
CA LEU A 74 -5.36 -4.77 -42.82
C LEU A 74 -4.43 -5.17 -41.67
N ALA A 75 -3.82 -6.34 -41.78
CA ALA A 75 -2.66 -6.72 -40.99
C ALA A 75 -1.38 -6.38 -41.78
N PRO A 76 -0.30 -5.93 -41.13
CA PRO A 76 0.96 -5.73 -41.83
C PRO A 76 1.48 -7.06 -42.38
N THR A 77 2.07 -7.02 -43.58
CA THR A 77 2.70 -8.17 -44.23
C THR A 77 3.88 -8.71 -43.42
N SER A 78 4.56 -7.84 -42.68
CA SER A 78 5.52 -8.25 -41.64
C SER A 78 5.65 -7.18 -40.55
N ALA A 79 5.94 -7.61 -39.33
CA ALA A 79 6.34 -6.75 -38.22
C ALA A 79 7.70 -7.24 -37.69
N SER A 80 8.70 -6.36 -37.63
CA SER A 80 10.05 -6.73 -37.19
C SER A 80 10.68 -5.65 -36.31
N THR A 81 11.63 -6.05 -35.48
CA THR A 81 12.39 -5.16 -34.61
C THR A 81 13.85 -5.61 -34.53
N THR A 82 14.77 -4.67 -34.32
CA THR A 82 16.21 -4.94 -34.14
C THR A 82 16.64 -4.81 -32.67
N ASP A 83 15.92 -4.01 -31.90
CA ASP A 83 16.27 -3.60 -30.53
C ASP A 83 15.14 -3.85 -29.51
N GLY A 84 14.02 -4.46 -29.95
CA GLY A 84 12.83 -4.67 -29.14
C GLY A 84 12.00 -3.41 -28.89
N ARG A 85 12.47 -2.23 -29.30
CA ARG A 85 11.84 -0.92 -29.02
C ARG A 85 11.25 -0.27 -30.25
N THR A 86 11.90 -0.47 -31.38
CA THR A 86 11.53 0.09 -32.68
C THR A 86 10.94 -1.02 -33.52
N TRP A 87 9.64 -0.92 -33.81
CA TRP A 87 8.90 -1.89 -34.62
C TRP A 87 8.63 -1.30 -36.00
N THR A 88 9.10 -1.99 -37.04
CA THR A 88 8.84 -1.66 -38.44
C THR A 88 7.79 -2.62 -38.99
N LEU A 89 6.69 -2.05 -39.48
CA LEU A 89 5.56 -2.72 -40.10
C LEU A 89 5.62 -2.49 -41.61
N LEU A 90 5.75 -3.56 -42.38
CA LEU A 90 5.71 -3.51 -43.85
C LEU A 90 4.30 -3.86 -44.36
N ILE A 91 3.87 -3.16 -45.40
CA ILE A 91 2.50 -3.21 -45.94
C ILE A 91 2.57 -3.39 -47.45
N ASP A 92 2.04 -4.51 -47.95
CA ASP A 92 1.95 -4.83 -49.37
C ASP A 92 0.55 -5.39 -49.71
N PRO A 93 -0.24 -4.73 -50.57
CA PRO A 93 0.08 -3.53 -51.36
C PRO A 93 0.14 -2.24 -50.52
N PRO A 94 0.85 -1.19 -50.98
CA PRO A 94 0.92 0.09 -50.28
C PRO A 94 -0.45 0.71 -50.01
N LEU A 95 -0.56 1.43 -48.89
CA LEU A 95 -1.81 2.05 -48.46
C LEU A 95 -2.33 3.09 -49.46
N PRO A 96 -3.65 3.08 -49.75
CA PRO A 96 -4.28 4.05 -50.64
C PRO A 96 -4.34 5.46 -50.02
N ALA A 97 -4.58 6.46 -50.86
CA ALA A 97 -4.79 7.83 -50.40
C ALA A 97 -6.09 7.95 -49.57
N GLY A 98 -6.01 8.66 -48.46
CA GLY A 98 -7.11 8.90 -47.52
C GLY A 98 -6.69 8.80 -46.06
N PRO A 99 -7.65 8.96 -45.13
CA PRO A 99 -7.38 8.82 -43.71
C PRO A 99 -7.11 7.34 -43.36
N THR A 100 -6.10 7.10 -42.54
CA THR A 100 -5.68 5.76 -42.10
C THR A 100 -5.56 5.75 -40.58
N GLY A 101 -6.04 4.69 -39.95
CA GLY A 101 -5.86 4.44 -38.53
C GLY A 101 -4.85 3.33 -38.28
N VAL A 102 -4.07 3.43 -37.21
CA VAL A 102 -3.21 2.36 -36.70
C VAL A 102 -3.60 2.08 -35.26
N ARG A 103 -3.78 0.80 -34.93
CA ARG A 103 -3.95 0.33 -33.57
C ARG A 103 -2.88 -0.71 -33.28
N TRP A 104 -2.35 -0.65 -32.07
CA TRP A 104 -1.38 -1.60 -31.56
C TRP A 104 -1.78 -2.05 -30.16
N MET A 105 -1.45 -3.28 -29.86
CA MET A 105 -1.34 -3.80 -28.51
C MET A 105 0.09 -4.36 -28.41
N VAL A 106 0.72 -4.27 -27.24
CA VAL A 106 2.01 -4.90 -26.95
C VAL A 106 2.08 -5.23 -25.46
N LYS A 107 2.98 -6.12 -25.10
CA LYS A 107 3.35 -6.49 -23.73
C LYS A 107 4.69 -5.86 -23.38
N ALA A 108 4.75 -5.20 -22.23
CA ALA A 108 6.01 -4.77 -21.62
C ALA A 108 6.80 -5.97 -21.04
N PRO A 109 8.11 -5.83 -20.73
CA PRO A 109 8.93 -6.92 -20.21
C PRO A 109 8.47 -7.41 -18.83
N ASP A 110 7.65 -6.63 -18.13
CA ASP A 110 6.99 -6.98 -16.87
C ASP A 110 5.60 -7.62 -17.07
N ALA A 111 5.32 -8.08 -18.29
CA ALA A 111 4.09 -8.76 -18.71
C ALA A 111 2.80 -7.91 -18.67
N HIS A 112 2.89 -6.59 -18.51
CA HIS A 112 1.71 -5.72 -18.61
C HIS A 112 1.33 -5.47 -20.08
N PRO A 113 0.06 -5.71 -20.47
CA PRO A 113 -0.44 -5.30 -21.77
C PRO A 113 -0.63 -3.79 -21.81
N ILE A 114 -0.20 -3.17 -22.89
CA ILE A 114 -0.44 -1.77 -23.23
C ILE A 114 -1.03 -1.71 -24.63
N ASP A 115 -1.94 -0.78 -24.86
CA ASP A 115 -2.57 -0.58 -26.16
C ASP A 115 -2.64 0.90 -26.51
N GLY A 116 -2.68 1.18 -27.81
CA GLY A 116 -2.75 2.54 -28.30
C GLY A 116 -3.11 2.61 -29.77
N SER A 117 -3.41 3.82 -30.21
CA SER A 117 -3.89 4.10 -31.54
C SER A 117 -3.46 5.49 -31.97
N PHE A 118 -3.33 5.68 -33.28
CA PHE A 118 -3.09 6.98 -33.88
C PHE A 118 -3.63 6.99 -35.32
N SER A 119 -3.74 8.17 -35.91
CA SER A 119 -4.20 8.30 -37.30
C SER A 119 -3.32 9.24 -38.11
N PHE A 120 -3.31 9.06 -39.42
CA PHE A 120 -2.65 9.97 -40.35
C PHE A 120 -3.42 9.99 -41.67
N THR A 121 -3.09 10.93 -42.56
CA THR A 121 -3.74 11.07 -43.86
C THR A 121 -2.72 10.97 -44.98
N ILE A 122 -2.95 10.06 -45.92
CA ILE A 122 -2.18 10.00 -47.17
C ILE A 122 -2.87 10.89 -48.20
N VAL A 123 -2.17 11.91 -48.70
CA VAL A 123 -2.66 12.78 -49.76
C VAL A 123 -2.10 12.35 -51.12
N THR A 124 -2.94 12.43 -52.15
CA THR A 124 -2.49 12.34 -53.54
C THR A 124 -1.71 13.59 -53.91
N SER A 125 -0.49 13.43 -54.43
CA SER A 125 0.33 14.55 -54.90
C SER A 125 -0.43 15.37 -55.94
N GLY A 126 -0.94 16.54 -55.53
CA GLY A 126 -1.79 17.39 -56.38
C GLY A 126 -2.77 18.30 -55.63
N ASP A 127 -3.09 18.04 -54.36
CA ASP A 127 -3.94 18.93 -53.56
C ASP A 127 -3.12 20.07 -52.92
N PRO A 128 -3.58 21.34 -53.00
CA PRO A 128 -2.82 22.47 -52.49
C PRO A 128 -2.84 22.49 -50.96
N THR A 129 -1.65 22.54 -50.36
CA THR A 129 -1.42 22.78 -48.94
C THR A 129 -1.98 24.13 -48.48
N PRO A 130 -2.72 24.21 -47.36
CA PRO A 130 -2.72 25.40 -46.53
C PRO A 130 -1.46 25.37 -45.66
N ASN A 131 -0.57 26.31 -45.93
CA ASN A 131 0.73 26.52 -45.28
C ASN A 131 0.80 26.24 -43.78
N ALA A 132 1.89 25.57 -43.39
CA ALA A 132 2.48 25.69 -42.07
C ALA A 132 2.82 27.16 -41.75
N ARG A 133 2.29 27.68 -40.64
CA ARG A 133 2.88 28.82 -39.92
C ARG A 133 2.67 28.69 -38.41
N THR A 134 3.81 28.76 -37.73
CA THR A 134 4.15 28.83 -36.30
C THR A 134 3.14 29.43 -35.31
N ALA A 135 3.06 28.74 -34.16
CA ALA A 135 2.56 29.06 -32.80
C ALA A 135 2.17 30.50 -32.41
N ALA A 136 1.00 30.65 -31.74
CA ALA A 136 0.80 31.35 -30.46
C ALA A 136 -0.68 31.27 -29.99
N GLN A 137 -0.88 31.13 -28.67
CA GLN A 137 -2.16 31.04 -27.95
C GLN A 137 -3.12 32.21 -28.21
N THR A 138 -4.45 32.00 -28.13
CA THR A 138 -5.39 32.74 -27.25
C THR A 138 -6.78 32.10 -27.28
N GLN A 139 -7.30 31.90 -26.08
CA GLN A 139 -8.64 31.50 -25.67
C GLN A 139 -9.64 32.65 -25.91
N THR A 140 -10.77 32.39 -26.56
CA THR A 140 -11.96 33.27 -26.50
C THR A 140 -13.24 32.44 -26.47
N ASP A 141 -13.96 32.57 -25.37
CA ASP A 141 -15.35 32.14 -25.15
C ASP A 141 -16.34 32.87 -26.09
N GLY A 142 -17.36 32.16 -26.56
CA GLY A 142 -18.55 32.71 -27.22
C GLY A 142 -19.45 31.60 -27.80
N PRO A 143 -20.78 31.59 -27.52
CA PRO A 143 -21.60 30.37 -27.53
C PRO A 143 -22.11 29.96 -28.93
N GLN A 144 -22.10 28.66 -29.23
CA GLN A 144 -22.87 28.09 -30.34
C GLN A 144 -23.77 26.95 -29.86
N ASP A 145 -25.05 27.09 -30.21
CA ASP A 145 -26.16 26.17 -30.01
C ASP A 145 -25.91 24.76 -30.59
N PRO A 146 -26.62 23.72 -30.08
CA PRO A 146 -26.36 22.32 -30.40
C PRO A 146 -26.87 21.94 -31.79
N PRO A 147 -26.16 21.11 -32.59
CA PRO A 147 -26.78 20.47 -33.73
C PRO A 147 -27.62 19.27 -33.28
N ALA A 148 -28.78 19.18 -33.91
CA ALA A 148 -29.80 18.18 -33.71
C ALA A 148 -29.31 16.75 -33.97
N ALA A 149 -29.91 15.83 -33.22
CA ALA A 149 -29.81 14.39 -33.41
C ALA A 149 -30.02 14.00 -34.88
N SER A 150 -29.06 13.26 -35.44
CA SER A 150 -29.26 12.51 -36.68
C SER A 150 -29.33 11.03 -36.34
N ASP A 151 -30.51 10.47 -36.58
CA ASP A 151 -30.83 9.06 -36.47
C ASP A 151 -29.83 8.19 -37.25
N THR A 152 -29.20 7.24 -36.56
CA THR A 152 -28.36 6.22 -37.21
C THR A 152 -29.23 5.02 -37.58
N THR A 153 -29.76 5.01 -38.81
CA THR A 153 -30.13 3.76 -39.48
C THR A 153 -28.86 3.21 -40.13
N ARG A 154 -28.20 2.25 -39.47
CA ARG A 154 -26.96 1.60 -39.94
C ARG A 154 -27.28 0.76 -41.17
N ALA A 155 -26.79 1.18 -42.33
CA ALA A 155 -26.76 0.36 -43.54
C ALA A 155 -25.74 -0.77 -43.35
N ALA A 156 -26.18 -2.02 -43.54
CA ALA A 156 -25.31 -3.18 -43.58
C ALA A 156 -24.42 -3.10 -44.83
N GLY A 157 -23.14 -2.75 -44.64
CA GLY A 157 -22.15 -2.63 -45.71
C GLY A 157 -21.12 -1.51 -45.54
N ALA A 158 -21.25 -0.64 -44.54
CA ALA A 158 -20.21 0.36 -44.24
C ALA A 158 -19.08 -0.28 -43.42
N GLY A 159 -17.83 -0.12 -43.88
CA GLY A 159 -16.63 -0.53 -43.15
C GLY A 159 -16.53 0.12 -41.76
N LEU A 160 -15.57 -0.34 -40.96
CA LEU A 160 -15.39 0.13 -39.58
C LEU A 160 -15.02 1.63 -39.62
N ALA A 161 -15.71 2.48 -38.84
CA ALA A 161 -15.46 3.90 -38.87
C ALA A 161 -14.14 4.23 -38.14
N LEU A 162 -13.38 5.21 -38.63
CA LEU A 162 -12.06 5.53 -38.08
C LEU A 162 -12.13 5.98 -36.61
N ASP A 163 -13.16 6.75 -36.24
CA ASP A 163 -13.42 7.15 -34.85
C ASP A 163 -13.76 5.95 -33.96
N GLU A 164 -14.50 4.96 -34.46
CA GLU A 164 -14.77 3.69 -33.76
C GLU A 164 -13.50 2.85 -33.60
N PHE A 165 -12.61 2.87 -34.60
CA PHE A 165 -11.36 2.11 -34.60
C PHE A 165 -10.30 2.67 -33.64
N LEU A 166 -10.21 3.99 -33.50
CA LEU A 166 -9.19 4.65 -32.68
C LEU A 166 -9.44 4.57 -31.17
N VAL A 167 -10.62 4.14 -30.72
CA VAL A 167 -10.89 4.01 -29.28
C VAL A 167 -10.10 2.83 -28.68
N THR A 168 -9.16 3.13 -27.79
CA THR A 168 -8.32 2.18 -27.04
C THR A 168 -8.70 2.17 -25.56
N ALA A 169 -8.30 1.14 -24.82
CA ALA A 169 -8.62 1.01 -23.40
C ALA A 169 -8.04 2.17 -22.57
N ASP A 170 -6.88 2.71 -22.96
CA ASP A 170 -6.17 3.76 -22.21
C ASP A 170 -6.66 5.20 -22.52
N SER A 171 -7.18 5.45 -23.73
CA SER A 171 -7.67 6.76 -24.17
C SER A 171 -8.87 7.32 -23.37
N GLY A 172 -9.50 6.48 -22.53
CA GLY A 172 -10.65 6.82 -21.68
C GLY A 172 -10.35 6.99 -20.19
N GLN A 173 -9.08 6.96 -19.74
CA GLN A 173 -8.77 7.00 -18.31
C GLN A 173 -9.17 8.34 -17.64
N SER A 174 -10.25 8.29 -16.86
CA SER A 174 -10.72 9.44 -16.07
C SER A 174 -9.66 9.91 -15.07
N SER A 175 -9.62 11.21 -14.72
CA SER A 175 -8.71 11.72 -13.67
C SER A 175 -8.87 11.00 -12.31
N LEU A 176 -9.95 10.25 -12.11
CA LEU A 176 -10.23 9.44 -10.93
C LEU A 176 -9.42 8.13 -10.89
N THR A 177 -9.06 7.52 -12.04
CA THR A 177 -8.24 6.28 -12.05
C THR A 177 -6.84 6.54 -11.51
N LYS A 178 -6.28 7.73 -11.76
CA LYS A 178 -5.01 8.19 -11.18
C LYS A 178 -4.99 8.25 -9.65
N LEU A 179 -6.15 8.21 -8.99
CA LEU A 179 -6.26 8.19 -7.52
C LEU A 179 -6.30 6.77 -6.94
N VAL A 180 -6.43 5.72 -7.76
CA VAL A 180 -6.52 4.32 -7.29
C VAL A 180 -5.29 3.90 -6.46
N PRO A 181 -4.04 4.21 -6.84
CA PRO A 181 -2.87 3.90 -6.00
C PRO A 181 -2.96 4.51 -4.60
N MET A 182 -3.41 5.77 -4.54
CA MET A 182 -3.61 6.48 -3.27
C MET A 182 -4.74 5.84 -2.46
N ALA A 183 -5.84 5.46 -3.12
CA ALA A 183 -6.95 4.74 -2.48
C ALA A 183 -6.47 3.45 -1.83
N ARG A 184 -5.74 2.60 -2.60
CA ARG A 184 -5.18 1.35 -2.11
C ARG A 184 -4.21 1.56 -0.95
N PHE A 185 -3.35 2.58 -1.00
CA PHE A 185 -2.48 2.94 0.12
C PHE A 185 -3.27 3.25 1.39
N LEU A 186 -4.34 4.06 1.28
CA LEU A 186 -5.21 4.37 2.41
C LEU A 186 -5.93 3.12 2.93
N GLY A 187 -6.34 2.21 2.05
CA GLY A 187 -6.98 0.94 2.40
C GLY A 187 -6.06 0.02 3.19
N PHE A 188 -4.87 -0.29 2.66
CA PHE A 188 -3.86 -1.07 3.37
C PHE A 188 -3.45 -0.41 4.68
N GLY A 189 -3.19 0.90 4.67
CA GLY A 189 -2.89 1.67 5.87
C GLY A 189 -4.00 1.59 6.92
N GLY A 190 -5.26 1.64 6.48
CA GLY A 190 -6.44 1.48 7.32
C GLY A 190 -6.54 0.09 7.97
N VAL A 191 -6.30 -0.98 7.20
CA VAL A 191 -6.27 -2.36 7.72
C VAL A 191 -5.14 -2.56 8.72
N LEU A 192 -3.91 -2.16 8.36
CA LEU A 192 -2.74 -2.29 9.23
C LEU A 192 -2.94 -1.54 10.55
N LEU A 193 -3.43 -0.30 10.48
CA LEU A 193 -3.69 0.52 11.64
C LEU A 193 -4.84 -0.01 12.47
N GLY A 194 -5.96 -0.35 11.85
CA GLY A 194 -7.18 -0.82 12.52
C GLY A 194 -6.97 -2.14 13.25
N LEU A 195 -6.54 -3.17 12.53
CA LEU A 195 -6.31 -4.51 13.07
C LEU A 195 -5.13 -4.53 14.04
N GLY A 196 -4.03 -3.83 13.72
CA GLY A 196 -2.90 -3.73 14.63
C GLY A 196 -3.25 -3.00 15.93
N SER A 197 -4.07 -1.95 15.88
CA SER A 197 -4.49 -1.21 17.08
C SER A 197 -5.39 -2.03 17.99
N ILE A 198 -6.36 -2.78 17.43
CA ILE A 198 -7.21 -3.64 18.26
C ILE A 198 -6.42 -4.80 18.86
N THR A 199 -5.51 -5.43 18.12
CA THR A 199 -4.62 -6.47 18.68
C THR A 199 -3.74 -5.90 19.79
N PHE A 200 -3.19 -4.70 19.60
CA PHE A 200 -2.40 -4.01 20.62
C PHE A 200 -3.23 -3.69 21.88
N ALA A 201 -4.47 -3.23 21.72
CA ALA A 201 -5.38 -2.95 22.83
C ALA A 201 -5.67 -4.20 23.67
N VAL A 202 -5.87 -5.35 23.01
CA VAL A 202 -6.18 -6.63 23.67
C VAL A 202 -4.96 -7.22 24.37
N VAL A 203 -3.81 -7.26 23.69
CA VAL A 203 -2.68 -8.07 24.15
C VAL A 203 -1.67 -7.28 24.97
N VAL A 204 -1.46 -6.00 24.64
CA VAL A 204 -0.32 -5.24 25.16
C VAL A 204 -0.76 -4.18 26.16
N LEU A 205 -1.81 -3.41 25.83
CA LEU A 205 -2.14 -2.19 26.53
C LEU A 205 -2.70 -2.47 27.94
N ARG A 206 -1.94 -2.01 28.95
CA ARG A 206 -2.42 -1.75 30.31
C ARG A 206 -2.06 -0.32 30.65
N GLY A 207 -3.06 0.48 30.99
CA GLY A 207 -2.83 1.92 30.99
C GLY A 207 -4.00 2.76 31.48
N THR A 208 -3.90 4.04 31.19
CA THR A 208 -4.91 5.03 31.58
C THR A 208 -6.10 5.01 30.63
N LYS A 209 -7.23 5.57 31.08
CA LYS A 209 -8.42 5.79 30.25
C LYS A 209 -8.11 6.50 28.93
N GLY A 210 -7.22 7.51 28.97
CA GLY A 210 -6.82 8.28 27.80
C GLY A 210 -5.96 7.48 26.80
N GLU A 211 -5.20 6.49 27.27
CA GLU A 211 -4.41 5.61 26.40
C GLU A 211 -5.31 4.60 25.68
N ILE A 212 -6.27 4.01 26.40
CA ILE A 212 -7.28 3.12 25.80
C ILE A 212 -8.09 3.88 24.76
N TRP A 213 -8.54 5.10 25.08
CA TRP A 213 -9.28 5.93 24.14
C TRP A 213 -8.44 6.27 22.90
N HIS A 214 -7.15 6.54 23.06
CA HIS A 214 -6.25 6.81 21.93
C HIS A 214 -6.11 5.61 21.00
N VAL A 215 -5.93 4.40 21.55
CA VAL A 215 -5.81 3.19 20.73
C VAL A 215 -7.12 2.89 20.02
N LEU A 216 -8.26 2.94 20.73
CA LEU A 216 -9.58 2.74 20.12
C LEU A 216 -9.90 3.82 19.07
N PHE A 217 -9.51 5.07 19.30
CA PHE A 217 -9.64 6.14 18.30
C PHE A 217 -8.95 5.74 16.99
N TRP A 218 -7.71 5.24 17.05
CA TRP A 218 -7.00 4.80 15.85
C TRP A 218 -7.55 3.51 15.26
N THR A 219 -8.06 2.58 16.07
CA THR A 219 -8.83 1.43 15.58
C THR A 219 -10.00 1.90 14.71
N ARG A 220 -10.79 2.85 15.21
CA ARG A 220 -11.95 3.39 14.49
C ARG A 220 -11.56 4.13 13.22
N ARG A 221 -10.50 4.95 13.28
CA ARG A 221 -9.97 5.65 12.10
C ARG A 221 -9.43 4.69 11.05
N GLY A 222 -8.82 3.57 11.47
CA GLY A 222 -8.44 2.49 10.56
C GLY A 222 -9.63 1.95 9.78
N GLY A 223 -10.74 1.64 10.46
CA GLY A 223 -11.99 1.22 9.80
C GLY A 223 -12.54 2.26 8.82
N VAL A 224 -12.56 3.54 9.21
CA VAL A 224 -13.00 4.64 8.31
C VAL A 224 -12.11 4.75 7.07
N LEU A 225 -10.79 4.63 7.21
CA LEU A 225 -9.87 4.69 6.07
C LEU A 225 -10.12 3.55 5.07
N VAL A 226 -10.42 2.34 5.57
CA VAL A 226 -10.80 1.19 4.71
C VAL A 226 -12.09 1.45 3.95
N VAL A 227 -13.10 2.07 4.59
CA VAL A 227 -14.36 2.40 3.90
C VAL A 227 -14.13 3.45 2.83
N LEU A 228 -13.39 4.53 3.16
CA LEU A 228 -13.11 5.60 2.21
C LEU A 228 -12.29 5.10 1.01
N SER A 229 -11.30 4.23 1.23
CA SER A 229 -10.54 3.64 0.13
C SER A 229 -11.44 2.77 -0.76
N ALA A 230 -12.24 1.89 -0.16
CA ALA A 230 -13.10 0.98 -0.91
C ALA A 230 -14.13 1.73 -1.78
N ILE A 231 -14.68 2.84 -1.27
CA ILE A 231 -15.57 3.71 -2.06
C ILE A 231 -14.81 4.35 -3.24
N LEU A 232 -13.60 4.87 -3.00
CA LEU A 232 -12.80 5.50 -4.04
C LEU A 232 -12.38 4.50 -5.13
N GLU A 233 -11.98 3.28 -4.74
CA GLU A 233 -11.67 2.19 -5.65
C GLU A 233 -12.89 1.78 -6.49
N PHE A 234 -14.07 1.65 -5.87
CA PHE A 234 -15.31 1.33 -6.58
C PHE A 234 -15.71 2.41 -7.58
N VAL A 235 -15.67 3.68 -7.17
CA VAL A 235 -16.01 4.80 -8.06
C VAL A 235 -15.05 4.89 -9.24
N ALA A 236 -13.75 4.68 -9.00
CA ALA A 236 -12.76 4.67 -10.07
C ALA A 236 -13.04 3.54 -11.08
N GLN A 237 -13.35 2.33 -10.61
CA GLN A 237 -13.69 1.19 -11.47
C GLN A 237 -14.99 1.40 -12.26
N VAL A 238 -16.03 1.96 -11.63
CA VAL A 238 -17.27 2.29 -12.34
C VAL A 238 -17.03 3.37 -13.40
N SER A 239 -16.15 4.33 -13.10
CA SER A 239 -15.80 5.40 -14.03
C SER A 239 -15.06 4.85 -15.26
N SER A 240 -14.14 3.90 -15.08
CA SER A 240 -13.45 3.26 -16.21
C SER A 240 -14.39 2.42 -17.09
N GLU A 241 -15.40 1.76 -16.53
CA GLU A 241 -16.38 0.98 -17.30
C GLU A 241 -17.49 1.83 -17.94
N SER A 242 -17.72 3.06 -17.45
CA SER A 242 -18.79 3.93 -17.95
C SER A 242 -18.54 4.53 -19.33
N GLY A 243 -17.30 4.45 -19.84
CA GLY A 243 -17.00 4.82 -21.24
C GLY A 243 -17.65 3.89 -22.28
N GLN A 244 -18.10 2.70 -21.87
CA GLN A 244 -18.64 1.67 -22.78
C GLN A 244 -20.15 1.41 -22.58
N ALA A 245 -20.75 1.87 -21.48
CA ALA A 245 -22.15 1.62 -21.14
C ALA A 245 -22.74 2.72 -20.22
N SER A 246 -24.06 2.68 -19.97
CA SER A 246 -24.68 3.62 -19.02
C SER A 246 -24.09 3.47 -17.61
N THR A 247 -24.01 4.56 -16.83
CA THR A 247 -23.46 4.53 -15.45
C THR A 247 -24.14 3.48 -14.56
N LEU A 248 -25.45 3.26 -14.74
CA LEU A 248 -26.21 2.26 -13.99
C LEU A 248 -25.78 0.83 -14.33
N SER A 249 -25.57 0.52 -15.62
CA SER A 249 -25.09 -0.80 -16.05
C SER A 249 -23.66 -1.07 -15.58
N SER A 250 -22.76 -0.08 -15.67
CA SER A 250 -21.40 -0.22 -15.17
C SER A 250 -21.37 -0.40 -13.65
N THR A 251 -22.19 0.36 -12.92
CA THR A 251 -22.31 0.19 -11.45
C THR A 251 -22.76 -1.23 -11.08
N PHE A 252 -23.75 -1.77 -11.80
CA PHE A 252 -24.24 -3.13 -11.55
C PHE A 252 -23.21 -4.20 -11.92
N SER A 253 -22.52 -4.02 -13.07
CA SER A 253 -21.41 -4.87 -13.51
C SER A 253 -20.35 -4.97 -12.41
N VAL A 254 -19.81 -3.82 -11.99
CA VAL A 254 -18.76 -3.75 -10.98
C VAL A 254 -19.24 -4.33 -9.65
N ALA A 255 -20.45 -3.99 -9.20
CA ALA A 255 -20.98 -4.47 -7.92
C ALA A 255 -21.19 -5.99 -7.86
N THR A 256 -21.46 -6.64 -8.99
CA THR A 256 -21.68 -8.10 -9.07
C THR A 256 -20.43 -8.89 -9.41
N SER A 257 -19.31 -8.22 -9.69
CA SER A 257 -18.01 -8.85 -9.94
C SER A 257 -17.34 -9.39 -8.65
N THR A 258 -16.29 -10.19 -8.81
CA THR A 258 -15.42 -10.63 -7.70
C THR A 258 -14.76 -9.45 -6.98
N PHE A 259 -14.33 -8.44 -7.74
CA PHE A 259 -13.84 -7.17 -7.20
C PHE A 259 -14.93 -6.45 -6.39
N GLY A 260 -16.16 -6.36 -6.91
CA GLY A 260 -17.31 -5.79 -6.20
C GLY A 260 -17.60 -6.47 -4.86
N LEU A 261 -17.47 -7.80 -4.81
CA LEU A 261 -17.57 -8.56 -3.56
C LEU A 261 -16.44 -8.19 -2.58
N ALA A 262 -15.20 -8.07 -3.04
CA ALA A 262 -14.06 -7.63 -2.21
C ALA A 262 -14.32 -6.24 -1.61
N ILE A 263 -14.77 -5.28 -2.43
CA ILE A 263 -15.15 -3.93 -2.01
C ILE A 263 -16.28 -3.98 -0.97
N ALA A 264 -17.33 -4.76 -1.20
CA ALA A 264 -18.44 -4.90 -0.26
C ALA A 264 -17.95 -5.44 1.10
N MET A 265 -17.09 -6.46 1.10
CA MET A 265 -16.47 -6.99 2.31
C MET A 265 -15.64 -5.94 3.04
N ARG A 266 -14.84 -5.13 2.32
CA ARG A 266 -14.06 -4.03 2.90
C ARG A 266 -14.94 -2.96 3.52
N ILE A 267 -16.03 -2.57 2.86
CA ILE A 267 -17.00 -1.60 3.40
C ILE A 267 -17.65 -2.15 4.67
N VAL A 268 -18.19 -3.37 4.63
CA VAL A 268 -18.84 -4.00 5.79
C VAL A 268 -17.87 -4.18 6.95
N GLY A 269 -16.68 -4.73 6.68
CA GLY A 269 -15.63 -4.92 7.69
C GLY A 269 -15.13 -3.59 8.25
N GLY A 270 -14.92 -2.59 7.41
CA GLY A 270 -14.48 -1.25 7.83
C GLY A 270 -15.51 -0.54 8.71
N ILE A 271 -16.80 -0.61 8.37
CA ILE A 271 -17.90 -0.10 9.21
C ILE A 271 -17.97 -0.85 10.54
N ALA A 272 -17.91 -2.19 10.51
CA ALA A 272 -17.94 -3.03 11.71
C ALA A 272 -16.76 -2.73 12.65
N LEU A 273 -15.56 -2.47 12.11
CA LEU A 273 -14.40 -2.04 12.88
C LEU A 273 -14.55 -0.62 13.44
N ALA A 274 -15.09 0.30 12.64
CA ALA A 274 -15.28 1.71 13.02
C ALA A 274 -16.31 1.92 14.13
N ILE A 275 -17.37 1.10 14.15
CA ILE A 275 -18.45 1.19 15.14
C ILE A 275 -18.20 0.23 16.30
N GLY A 276 -17.75 -0.99 16.01
CA GLY A 276 -17.60 -2.06 17.00
C GLY A 276 -16.46 -1.89 17.99
N ALA A 277 -15.50 -0.98 17.75
CA ALA A 277 -14.44 -0.69 18.72
C ALA A 277 -14.99 0.18 19.87
N ASP A 278 -15.96 -0.35 20.62
CA ASP A 278 -16.69 0.36 21.66
C ASP A 278 -15.85 0.59 22.94
N PHE A 279 -16.21 1.65 23.65
CA PHE A 279 -15.53 2.13 24.83
C PHE A 279 -16.12 1.51 26.10
N SER A 280 -15.64 0.31 26.45
CA SER A 280 -15.91 -0.31 27.74
C SER A 280 -14.62 -0.49 28.55
N LEU A 281 -14.63 -0.02 29.79
CA LEU A 281 -13.48 -0.03 30.69
C LEU A 281 -13.71 -1.03 31.82
N TRP A 282 -12.67 -1.78 32.17
CA TRP A 282 -12.65 -2.60 33.38
C TRP A 282 -11.35 -2.38 34.15
N THR A 283 -11.45 -2.41 35.47
CA THR A 283 -10.29 -2.32 36.37
C THR A 283 -9.52 -3.63 36.31
N ALA A 284 -8.26 -3.59 35.89
CA ALA A 284 -7.42 -4.77 35.91
C ALA A 284 -7.34 -5.30 37.36
N PRO A 285 -7.40 -6.62 37.59
CA PRO A 285 -7.09 -7.17 38.89
C PRO A 285 -5.61 -6.86 39.15
N ALA A 286 -5.26 -6.57 40.39
CA ALA A 286 -3.86 -6.35 40.76
C ALA A 286 -3.03 -7.50 40.17
N SER A 287 -2.10 -7.15 39.27
CA SER A 287 -1.17 -8.15 38.74
C SER A 287 -0.46 -8.75 39.96
N PRO A 288 -0.49 -10.07 40.20
CA PRO A 288 0.46 -10.62 41.16
C PRO A 288 1.82 -10.23 40.61
N ASP A 289 2.58 -9.46 41.39
CA ASP A 289 3.90 -8.97 41.02
C ASP A 289 4.70 -10.07 40.32
N LEU A 290 4.75 -10.04 38.99
CA LEU A 290 5.63 -10.92 38.21
C LEU A 290 7.11 -10.52 38.41
N LEU A 291 7.34 -9.45 39.16
CA LEU A 291 8.61 -9.07 39.72
C LEU A 291 8.53 -9.19 41.25
N PRO A 292 9.00 -10.30 41.85
CA PRO A 292 9.15 -10.32 43.29
C PRO A 292 10.06 -9.15 43.72
N HIS A 293 9.49 -8.15 44.38
CA HIS A 293 10.19 -7.09 45.13
C HIS A 293 11.13 -7.65 46.23
N ARG A 294 11.20 -8.98 46.39
CA ARG A 294 12.02 -9.70 47.36
C ARG A 294 13.51 -9.40 47.29
N GLN A 295 14.05 -8.93 46.17
CA GLN A 295 15.50 -8.67 46.08
C GLN A 295 15.93 -7.32 46.65
N GLN A 296 15.08 -6.28 46.67
CA GLN A 296 15.47 -4.99 47.27
C GLN A 296 15.46 -5.02 48.82
N GLY A 297 14.54 -5.80 49.41
CA GLY A 297 14.51 -6.04 50.86
C GLY A 297 15.67 -6.93 51.34
N ALA A 298 15.97 -8.01 50.59
CA ALA A 298 17.06 -8.91 50.92
C ALA A 298 18.44 -8.24 50.80
N GLN A 299 18.65 -7.35 49.82
CA GLN A 299 19.91 -6.61 49.68
C GLN A 299 20.11 -5.60 50.81
N ARG A 300 19.04 -4.94 51.29
CA ARG A 300 19.09 -4.06 52.48
C ARG A 300 19.37 -4.85 53.77
N GLN A 301 18.78 -6.03 53.91
CA GLN A 301 19.04 -6.92 55.06
C GLN A 301 20.45 -7.51 55.04
N LEU A 302 20.97 -7.85 53.86
CA LEU A 302 22.36 -8.31 53.68
C LEU A 302 23.37 -7.18 53.91
N ILE A 303 23.07 -5.95 53.49
CA ILE A 303 23.92 -4.78 53.78
C ILE A 303 23.90 -4.49 55.30
N ALA A 304 22.72 -4.52 55.94
CA ALA A 304 22.58 -4.35 57.39
C ALA A 304 23.25 -5.49 58.20
N ALA A 305 23.19 -6.73 57.71
CA ALA A 305 23.86 -7.88 58.31
C ALA A 305 25.39 -7.86 58.08
N SER A 306 25.86 -7.25 57.00
CA SER A 306 27.29 -7.10 56.69
C SER A 306 27.96 -5.90 57.38
N SER A 307 27.18 -4.93 57.88
CA SER A 307 27.70 -3.69 58.47
C SER A 307 27.95 -3.73 59.98
N GLY A 308 27.72 -4.85 60.67
CA GLY A 308 28.13 -5.04 62.08
C GLY A 308 27.66 -3.94 63.05
N ALA A 309 26.58 -3.22 62.74
CA ALA A 309 26.12 -2.10 63.54
C ALA A 309 25.18 -2.60 64.64
N ALA A 310 25.62 -2.38 65.88
CA ALA A 310 24.87 -2.67 67.09
C ALA A 310 23.45 -2.08 67.04
N GLN A 311 22.50 -2.87 67.55
CA GLN A 311 21.10 -2.50 67.73
C GLN A 311 21.01 -1.27 68.65
N PRO A 312 20.49 -0.12 68.20
CA PRO A 312 20.28 1.01 69.09
C PRO A 312 19.09 0.73 70.03
N PRO A 313 19.08 1.30 71.24
CA PRO A 313 18.04 1.03 72.22
C PRO A 313 16.70 1.62 71.79
N ALA A 314 15.63 1.00 72.26
CA ALA A 314 14.26 1.46 72.06
C ALA A 314 14.04 2.81 72.78
N GLU A 315 13.77 3.89 72.03
CA GLU A 315 13.07 5.06 72.56
C GLU A 315 12.40 5.92 71.46
N VAL A 316 11.09 6.13 71.69
CA VAL A 316 10.28 7.34 71.47
C VAL A 316 10.00 7.81 70.02
N ASP A 317 8.72 7.64 69.65
CA ASP A 317 8.04 8.32 68.54
C ASP A 317 8.21 9.84 68.64
N PHE A 318 8.97 10.43 67.70
CA PHE A 318 9.14 11.89 67.63
C PHE A 318 9.27 12.44 66.21
N PHE A 319 8.53 11.89 65.23
CA PHE A 319 8.33 12.60 63.95
C PHE A 319 6.89 12.44 63.43
N PRO A 320 6.21 13.55 63.09
CA PRO A 320 4.79 13.57 62.73
C PRO A 320 4.55 12.93 61.36
N ASN A 321 3.44 12.19 61.24
CA ASN A 321 2.84 11.66 60.00
C ASN A 321 2.78 12.71 58.88
N SER A 322 3.88 12.91 58.15
CA SER A 322 3.96 13.86 57.04
C SER A 322 4.88 13.38 55.90
N LEU A 323 5.19 12.09 55.87
CA LEU A 323 5.72 11.40 54.69
C LEU A 323 4.67 10.47 54.04
N GLU A 324 3.39 10.83 54.08
CA GLU A 324 2.46 10.40 53.03
C GLU A 324 2.73 11.19 51.75
N LYS A 325 3.88 10.89 51.15
CA LYS A 325 4.01 10.92 49.70
C LYS A 325 4.59 9.58 49.29
N GLU A 326 3.86 8.53 49.67
CA GLU A 326 3.86 7.29 48.90
C GLU A 326 3.65 7.70 47.43
N PRO A 327 4.60 7.43 46.51
CA PRO A 327 4.24 7.47 45.11
C PRO A 327 3.19 6.39 44.93
N SER A 328 1.96 6.81 44.64
CA SER A 328 0.81 5.94 44.40
C SER A 328 1.10 4.99 43.23
N VAL A 329 1.77 3.88 43.50
CA VAL A 329 1.96 2.78 42.59
C VAL A 329 0.94 1.71 42.99
N GLY A 330 -0.09 1.52 42.16
CA GLY A 330 -0.93 0.31 42.25
C GLY A 330 -2.46 0.47 42.38
N ARG A 331 -3.06 1.65 42.23
CA ARG A 331 -4.54 1.77 42.15
C ARG A 331 -4.97 2.56 40.91
N GLY A 332 -5.43 1.87 39.85
CA GLY A 332 -6.10 2.52 38.72
C GLY A 332 -5.71 2.06 37.30
N GLU A 333 -5.07 0.90 37.14
CA GLU A 333 -4.77 0.38 35.80
C GLU A 333 -6.03 -0.19 35.16
N LEU A 334 -6.34 0.33 33.96
CA LEU A 334 -7.47 -0.14 33.17
C LEU A 334 -6.95 -1.07 32.07
N MET A 335 -7.70 -2.14 31.85
CA MET A 335 -7.60 -2.96 30.64
C MET A 335 -8.83 -2.67 29.79
N TRP A 336 -8.64 -2.64 28.47
CA TRP A 336 -9.80 -2.68 27.58
C TRP A 336 -10.45 -4.06 27.72
N ARG A 337 -11.75 -4.08 27.98
CA ARG A 337 -12.54 -5.31 28.05
C ARG A 337 -13.52 -5.30 26.89
N ALA A 338 -13.37 -6.27 26.00
CA ALA A 338 -14.36 -6.51 24.96
C ALA A 338 -15.74 -6.76 25.58
N THR A 339 -16.74 -6.03 25.10
CA THR A 339 -18.16 -6.24 25.44
C THR A 339 -18.88 -6.96 24.31
N ALA A 340 -20.18 -7.23 24.48
CA ALA A 340 -21.04 -7.66 23.39
C ALA A 340 -20.97 -6.69 22.19
N ASP A 341 -20.80 -5.39 22.43
CA ASP A 341 -20.68 -4.38 21.38
C ASP A 341 -19.34 -4.48 20.62
N SER A 342 -18.33 -5.11 21.23
CA SER A 342 -17.03 -5.38 20.58
C SER A 342 -17.06 -6.54 19.59
N THR A 343 -18.15 -7.32 19.56
CA THR A 343 -18.30 -8.46 18.63
C THR A 343 -18.18 -8.04 17.18
N LEU A 344 -18.71 -6.86 16.81
CA LEU A 344 -18.60 -6.31 15.46
C LEU A 344 -17.14 -6.04 15.06
N ALA A 345 -16.32 -5.50 15.98
CA ALA A 345 -14.91 -5.26 15.70
C ALA A 345 -14.13 -6.57 15.53
N PHE A 346 -14.44 -7.62 16.30
CA PHE A 346 -13.81 -8.93 16.09
C PHE A 346 -14.30 -9.62 14.82
N ALA A 347 -15.59 -9.51 14.48
CA ALA A 347 -16.14 -10.03 13.24
C ALA A 347 -15.54 -9.34 12.00
N SER A 348 -15.13 -8.07 12.13
CA SER A 348 -14.46 -7.35 11.04
C SER A 348 -13.12 -7.97 10.63
N VAL A 349 -12.40 -8.61 11.55
CA VAL A 349 -11.05 -9.15 11.30
C VAL A 349 -11.05 -10.18 10.17
N PRO A 350 -11.81 -11.30 10.25
CA PRO A 350 -11.86 -12.26 9.16
C PRO A 350 -12.49 -11.65 7.89
N ILE A 351 -13.49 -10.77 8.00
CA ILE A 351 -14.11 -10.13 6.83
C ILE A 351 -13.07 -9.33 6.04
N LEU A 352 -12.27 -8.51 6.71
CA LEU A 352 -11.24 -7.69 6.08
C LEU A 352 -10.12 -8.55 5.49
N LEU A 353 -9.65 -9.58 6.21
CA LEU A 353 -8.58 -10.45 5.72
C LEU A 353 -9.02 -11.30 4.52
N ILE A 354 -10.24 -11.86 4.56
CA ILE A 354 -10.78 -12.67 3.47
C ILE A 354 -11.07 -11.83 2.22
N SER A 355 -11.38 -10.53 2.37
CA SER A 355 -11.63 -9.65 1.22
C SER A 355 -10.48 -9.65 0.19
N TYR A 356 -9.25 -9.87 0.64
CA TYR A 356 -8.06 -9.91 -0.22
C TYR A 356 -7.88 -11.21 -1.01
N ALA A 357 -8.73 -12.21 -0.80
CA ALA A 357 -8.79 -13.42 -1.65
C ALA A 357 -9.66 -13.20 -2.91
N PHE A 358 -10.30 -12.03 -3.03
CA PHE A 358 -11.19 -11.66 -4.13
C PHE A 358 -10.66 -10.48 -4.94
N ASP A 359 -9.37 -10.14 -4.80
CA ASP A 359 -8.76 -8.95 -5.41
C ASP A 359 -7.34 -9.20 -5.96
N GLY A 360 -6.97 -8.51 -7.04
CA GLY A 360 -5.65 -8.55 -7.69
C GLY A 360 -5.18 -9.93 -8.17
N HIS A 361 -3.85 -10.15 -8.17
CA HIS A 361 -3.19 -11.39 -8.58
C HIS A 361 -3.70 -12.66 -7.87
N THR A 362 -4.41 -12.53 -6.75
CA THR A 362 -5.04 -13.71 -6.10
C THR A 362 -6.18 -14.30 -6.92
N VAL A 363 -6.74 -13.54 -7.85
CA VAL A 363 -7.82 -13.98 -8.76
C VAL A 363 -7.26 -14.45 -10.11
N THR A 364 -6.14 -13.88 -10.55
CA THR A 364 -5.57 -14.13 -11.89
C THR A 364 -4.41 -15.12 -11.89
N GLU A 365 -3.68 -15.30 -10.77
CA GLU A 365 -2.50 -16.15 -10.67
C GLU A 365 -2.68 -17.36 -9.72
N GLY A 366 -2.43 -18.56 -10.24
CA GLY A 366 -2.40 -19.81 -9.48
C GLY A 366 -3.75 -20.28 -8.91
N ASP A 367 -3.71 -21.09 -7.84
CA ASP A 367 -4.92 -21.50 -7.11
C ASP A 367 -5.39 -20.37 -6.18
N ARG A 368 -6.52 -19.76 -6.53
CA ARG A 368 -7.16 -18.65 -5.81
C ARG A 368 -7.22 -18.83 -4.29
N TRP A 369 -7.46 -20.05 -3.83
CA TRP A 369 -7.65 -20.30 -2.40
C TRP A 369 -6.32 -20.36 -1.66
N VAL A 370 -5.27 -20.87 -2.32
CA VAL A 370 -3.91 -20.88 -1.78
C VAL A 370 -3.36 -19.47 -1.76
N THR A 371 -3.36 -18.76 -2.90
CA THR A 371 -2.83 -17.40 -3.00
C THR A 371 -3.62 -16.43 -2.11
N GLY A 372 -4.95 -16.56 -2.08
CA GLY A 372 -5.82 -15.78 -1.20
C GLY A 372 -5.55 -16.02 0.29
N ALA A 373 -5.35 -17.28 0.71
CA ALA A 373 -4.99 -17.60 2.10
C ALA A 373 -3.61 -17.05 2.48
N LEU A 374 -2.61 -17.22 1.62
CA LEU A 374 -1.27 -16.66 1.83
C LEU A 374 -1.33 -15.13 1.95
N ASN A 375 -2.10 -14.46 1.10
CA ASN A 375 -2.29 -13.01 1.17
C ASN A 375 -2.96 -12.59 2.48
N ALA A 376 -4.01 -13.30 2.92
CA ALA A 376 -4.67 -13.04 4.20
C ALA A 376 -3.72 -13.21 5.39
N PHE A 377 -2.88 -14.25 5.40
CA PHE A 377 -1.85 -14.44 6.43
C PHE A 377 -0.78 -13.36 6.39
N HIS A 378 -0.33 -12.96 5.21
CA HIS A 378 0.66 -11.91 5.04
C HIS A 378 0.12 -10.56 5.54
N VAL A 379 -1.06 -10.14 5.10
CA VAL A 379 -1.69 -8.88 5.52
C VAL A 379 -2.03 -8.92 7.02
N GLY A 380 -2.56 -10.04 7.53
CA GLY A 380 -2.87 -10.20 8.94
C GLY A 380 -1.64 -10.12 9.85
N GLY A 381 -0.56 -10.84 9.51
CA GLY A 381 0.70 -10.74 10.23
C GLY A 381 1.32 -9.34 10.13
N ALA A 382 1.24 -8.70 8.97
CA ALA A 382 1.74 -7.35 8.76
C ALA A 382 0.97 -6.34 9.61
N ALA A 383 -0.37 -6.48 9.70
CA ALA A 383 -1.20 -5.60 10.50
C ALA A 383 -0.86 -5.70 11.99
N VAL A 384 -0.72 -6.92 12.49
CA VAL A 384 -0.34 -7.17 13.89
C VAL A 384 1.04 -6.61 14.20
N TRP A 385 2.02 -6.81 13.31
CA TRP A 385 3.39 -6.37 13.54
C TRP A 385 3.55 -4.85 13.36
N VAL A 386 3.22 -4.32 12.18
CA VAL A 386 3.38 -2.90 11.83
C VAL A 386 2.46 -2.03 12.68
N GLY A 387 1.16 -2.33 12.71
CA GLY A 387 0.19 -1.54 13.48
C GLY A 387 0.46 -1.61 14.99
N GLY A 388 0.90 -2.78 15.48
CA GLY A 388 1.33 -2.94 16.87
C GLY A 388 2.55 -2.09 17.23
N ILE A 389 3.58 -2.04 16.37
CA ILE A 389 4.76 -1.18 16.56
C ILE A 389 4.39 0.29 16.52
N VAL A 390 3.50 0.70 15.61
CA VAL A 390 3.01 2.09 15.53
C VAL A 390 2.29 2.47 16.83
N MET A 391 1.41 1.59 17.35
CA MET A 391 0.73 1.84 18.62
C MET A 391 1.67 1.81 19.83
N LEU A 392 2.66 0.92 19.85
CA LEU A 392 3.69 0.88 20.89
C LEU A 392 4.49 2.20 20.90
N THR A 393 4.97 2.63 19.74
CA THR A 393 5.72 3.89 19.55
C THR A 393 4.88 5.09 19.98
N SER A 394 3.62 5.14 19.56
CA SER A 394 2.69 6.21 19.89
C SER A 394 2.44 6.29 21.40
N THR A 395 2.19 5.15 22.05
CA THR A 395 1.91 5.09 23.49
C THR A 395 3.14 5.49 24.30
N LEU A 396 4.33 4.95 23.99
CA LEU A 396 5.58 5.32 24.66
C LEU A 396 5.92 6.81 24.47
N THR A 397 5.65 7.36 23.29
CA THR A 397 5.86 8.79 23.01
C THR A 397 4.91 9.66 23.82
N ARG A 398 3.64 9.27 23.95
CA ARG A 398 2.64 9.97 24.77
C ARG A 398 2.99 9.94 26.25
N ARG A 399 3.34 8.76 26.79
CA ARG A 399 3.80 8.61 28.19
C ARG A 399 4.98 9.51 28.50
N LYS A 400 6.00 9.51 27.61
CA LYS A 400 7.15 10.40 27.76
C LYS A 400 6.77 11.88 27.79
N ARG A 401 5.92 12.33 26.87
CA ARG A 401 5.49 13.74 26.80
C ARG A 401 4.70 14.17 28.04
N ALA A 402 3.93 13.25 28.63
CA ALA A 402 3.19 13.47 29.86
C ALA A 402 4.05 13.32 31.13
N GLY A 403 5.33 12.94 31.03
CA GLY A 403 6.18 12.66 32.19
C GLY A 403 5.76 11.42 32.98
N HIS A 404 4.95 10.54 32.40
CA HIS A 404 4.51 9.30 33.03
C HIS A 404 5.58 8.22 32.94
N ASP A 405 5.54 7.24 33.84
CA ASP A 405 6.35 6.02 33.72
C ASP A 405 6.07 5.34 32.38
N LEU A 406 7.14 5.07 31.63
CA LEU A 406 7.04 4.44 30.31
C LEU A 406 6.52 3.01 30.42
N ARG A 407 6.91 2.28 31.47
CA ARG A 407 6.71 0.82 31.61
C ARG A 407 7.10 0.07 30.33
N ALA A 408 8.16 0.54 29.69
CA ALA A 408 8.55 0.10 28.36
C ALA A 408 8.90 -1.38 28.33
N LEU A 409 9.50 -1.91 29.40
CA LEU A 409 9.82 -3.33 29.55
C LEU A 409 8.58 -4.21 29.49
N GLU A 410 7.55 -3.90 30.29
CA GLU A 410 6.32 -4.69 30.37
C GLU A 410 5.59 -4.74 29.02
N MET A 411 5.45 -3.58 28.38
CA MET A 411 4.80 -3.49 27.07
C MET A 411 5.60 -4.22 26.00
N ALA A 412 6.93 -4.08 26.01
CA ALA A 412 7.80 -4.73 25.04
C ALA A 412 7.79 -6.26 25.19
N ILE A 413 7.80 -6.80 26.42
CA ILE A 413 7.69 -8.24 26.64
C ILE A 413 6.39 -8.80 26.05
N ARG A 414 5.24 -8.17 26.35
CA ARG A 414 3.94 -8.63 25.83
C ARG A 414 3.86 -8.56 24.32
N PHE A 415 4.32 -7.44 23.76
CA PHE A 415 4.27 -7.25 22.32
C PHE A 415 5.25 -8.20 21.60
N SER A 416 6.40 -8.49 22.19
CA SER A 416 7.44 -9.29 21.54
C SER A 416 7.00 -10.72 21.20
N VAL A 417 6.15 -11.35 22.01
CA VAL A 417 5.61 -12.70 21.71
C VAL A 417 4.75 -12.66 20.45
N VAL A 418 3.80 -11.72 20.41
CA VAL A 418 2.89 -11.57 19.27
C VAL A 418 3.65 -11.10 18.02
N ALA A 419 4.57 -10.16 18.16
CA ALA A 419 5.38 -9.66 17.06
C ALA A 419 6.27 -10.75 16.44
N SER A 420 6.83 -11.65 17.25
CA SER A 420 7.64 -12.76 16.74
C SER A 420 6.81 -13.76 15.94
N ALA A 421 5.61 -14.12 16.43
CA ALA A 421 4.68 -14.97 15.70
C ALA A 421 4.23 -14.30 14.39
N ALA A 422 3.88 -13.01 14.44
CA ALA A 422 3.47 -12.23 13.28
C ALA A 422 4.59 -12.12 12.23
N LEU A 423 5.85 -11.93 12.65
CA LEU A 423 7.02 -11.90 11.78
C LEU A 423 7.21 -13.23 11.04
N VAL A 424 7.10 -14.37 11.74
CA VAL A 424 7.22 -15.69 11.12
C VAL A 424 6.11 -15.91 10.09
N ILE A 425 4.86 -15.57 10.44
CA ILE A 425 3.70 -15.70 9.55
C ILE A 425 3.89 -14.83 8.30
N VAL A 426 4.24 -13.55 8.45
CA VAL A 426 4.49 -12.62 7.34
C VAL A 426 5.63 -13.11 6.45
N GLY A 427 6.72 -13.60 7.05
CA GLY A 427 7.89 -14.06 6.32
C GLY A 427 7.58 -15.29 5.46
N ILE A 428 6.94 -16.30 6.04
CA ILE A 428 6.55 -17.52 5.33
C ILE A 428 5.52 -17.20 4.24
N ALA A 429 4.45 -16.48 4.60
CA ALA A 429 3.39 -16.14 3.65
C ALA A 429 3.92 -15.27 2.50
N GLY A 430 4.78 -14.30 2.82
CA GLY A 430 5.41 -13.42 1.82
C GLY A 430 6.35 -14.19 0.89
N ALA A 431 7.18 -15.08 1.42
CA ALA A 431 8.06 -15.90 0.60
C ALA A 431 7.28 -16.82 -0.34
N LEU A 432 6.22 -17.47 0.16
CA LEU A 432 5.37 -18.33 -0.66
C LEU A 432 4.62 -17.52 -1.73
N LEU A 433 4.10 -16.33 -1.41
CA LEU A 433 3.50 -15.43 -2.39
C LEU A 433 4.51 -15.02 -3.47
N SER A 434 5.74 -14.68 -3.10
CA SER A 434 6.78 -14.35 -4.08
C SER A 434 7.08 -15.52 -5.02
N LEU A 435 7.12 -16.75 -4.50
CA LEU A 435 7.33 -17.95 -5.31
C LEU A 435 6.14 -18.31 -6.21
N THR A 436 4.93 -17.87 -5.88
CA THR A 436 3.75 -18.07 -6.73
C THR A 436 3.59 -16.99 -7.81
N ILE A 437 4.16 -15.81 -7.58
CA ILE A 437 4.00 -14.64 -8.47
C ILE A 437 5.18 -14.51 -9.45
N LEU A 438 6.39 -14.90 -9.04
CA LEU A 438 7.57 -14.85 -9.92
C LEU A 438 7.63 -16.10 -10.79
N ASP A 439 7.68 -15.91 -12.10
CA ASP A 439 7.88 -17.00 -13.07
C ASP A 439 9.32 -17.51 -13.02
N THR A 440 10.28 -16.59 -12.88
CA THR A 440 11.71 -16.92 -12.78
C THR A 440 12.44 -16.14 -11.68
N VAL A 441 13.54 -16.70 -11.18
CA VAL A 441 14.37 -16.04 -10.15
C VAL A 441 15.13 -14.84 -10.73
N ASP A 442 15.40 -14.84 -12.03
CA ASP A 442 16.15 -13.78 -12.71
C ASP A 442 15.43 -12.43 -12.67
N GLU A 443 14.09 -12.47 -12.72
CA GLU A 443 13.23 -11.29 -12.63
C GLU A 443 13.47 -10.46 -11.37
N LEU A 444 14.00 -11.05 -10.29
CA LEU A 444 14.31 -10.33 -9.05
C LEU A 444 15.31 -9.18 -9.26
N TRP A 445 16.26 -9.32 -10.17
CA TRP A 445 17.29 -8.30 -10.40
C TRP A 445 17.22 -7.67 -11.80
N THR A 446 16.60 -8.33 -12.77
CA THR A 446 16.43 -7.77 -14.11
C THR A 446 15.23 -6.83 -14.19
N THR A 447 14.12 -7.14 -13.51
CA THR A 447 12.90 -6.32 -13.60
C THR A 447 12.86 -5.17 -12.58
N PRO A 448 12.20 -4.05 -12.92
CA PRO A 448 11.89 -2.97 -11.97
C PRO A 448 11.08 -3.45 -10.77
N TRP A 449 10.09 -4.32 -11.00
CA TRP A 449 9.25 -4.91 -9.96
C TRP A 449 10.07 -5.75 -8.97
N GLY A 450 10.95 -6.62 -9.48
CA GLY A 450 11.85 -7.45 -8.67
C GLY A 450 12.79 -6.61 -7.80
N ARG A 451 13.33 -5.51 -8.35
CA ARG A 451 14.18 -4.58 -7.59
C ARG A 451 13.42 -3.86 -6.47
N LEU A 452 12.17 -3.46 -6.70
CA LEU A 452 11.32 -2.89 -5.65
C LEU A 452 10.99 -3.92 -4.56
N LEU A 453 10.73 -5.17 -4.95
CA LEU A 453 10.55 -6.28 -4.01
C LEU A 453 11.81 -6.49 -3.15
N LEU A 454 13.00 -6.51 -3.75
CA LEU A 454 14.27 -6.61 -3.02
C LEU A 454 14.46 -5.44 -2.05
N GLY A 455 14.12 -4.21 -2.47
CA GLY A 455 14.13 -3.03 -1.60
C GLY A 455 13.19 -3.18 -0.39
N LYS A 456 11.97 -3.67 -0.60
CA LYS A 456 11.01 -3.97 0.47
C LYS A 456 11.53 -5.04 1.42
N VAL A 457 12.06 -6.14 0.89
CA VAL A 457 12.65 -7.24 1.68
C VAL A 457 13.83 -6.74 2.51
N LEU A 458 14.70 -5.88 1.95
CA LEU A 458 15.81 -5.26 2.67
C LEU A 458 15.31 -4.38 3.83
N LEU A 459 14.34 -3.50 3.60
CA LEU A 459 13.74 -2.67 4.65
C LEU A 459 13.15 -3.51 5.79
N VAL A 460 12.41 -4.57 5.43
CA VAL A 460 11.84 -5.52 6.40
C VAL A 460 12.94 -6.27 7.15
N GLY A 461 14.02 -6.69 6.48
CA GLY A 461 15.17 -7.36 7.09
C GLY A 461 15.90 -6.49 8.10
N ILE A 462 16.08 -5.19 7.80
CA ILE A 462 16.66 -4.22 8.73
C ILE A 462 15.74 -4.04 9.95
N ALA A 463 14.42 -3.91 9.74
CA ALA A 463 13.46 -3.80 10.83
C ALA A 463 13.42 -5.07 11.70
N ALA A 464 13.46 -6.26 11.09
CA ALA A 464 13.53 -7.53 11.80
C ALA A 464 14.82 -7.67 12.62
N THR A 465 15.95 -7.17 12.11
CA THR A 465 17.23 -7.15 12.84
C THR A 465 17.16 -6.22 14.06
N ALA A 466 16.54 -5.05 13.93
CA ALA A 466 16.28 -4.16 15.07
C ALA A 466 15.35 -4.84 16.10
N GLY A 467 14.31 -5.54 15.64
CA GLY A 467 13.42 -6.33 16.49
C GLY A 467 14.14 -7.45 17.24
N ALA A 468 15.05 -8.16 16.56
CA ALA A 468 15.90 -9.20 17.16
C ALA A 468 16.85 -8.60 18.22
N TYR A 469 17.46 -7.44 17.94
CA TYR A 469 18.25 -6.72 18.95
C TYR A 469 17.40 -6.35 20.17
N ASN A 470 16.17 -5.87 19.96
CA ASN A 470 15.26 -5.60 21.07
C ASN A 470 14.94 -6.86 21.89
N HIS A 471 14.61 -7.96 21.21
CA HIS A 471 14.20 -9.22 21.84
C HIS A 471 15.33 -9.91 22.60
N PHE A 472 16.50 -10.07 21.98
CA PHE A 472 17.60 -10.86 22.53
C PHE A 472 18.58 -10.07 23.39
N GLU A 473 18.69 -8.75 23.19
CA GLU A 473 19.66 -7.92 23.92
C GLU A 473 18.99 -6.90 24.84
N LEU A 474 18.12 -6.04 24.29
CA LEU A 474 17.67 -4.87 25.04
C LEU A 474 16.66 -5.22 26.14
N ILE A 475 15.67 -6.07 25.84
CA ILE A 475 14.68 -6.54 26.82
C ILE A 475 15.36 -7.31 27.97
N PRO A 476 16.24 -8.31 27.72
CA PRO A 476 16.96 -9.00 28.79
C PRO A 476 17.84 -8.07 29.63
N ARG A 477 18.56 -7.11 29.03
CA ARG A 477 19.37 -6.12 29.76
C ARG A 477 18.50 -5.20 30.62
N LEU A 478 17.37 -4.75 30.10
CA LEU A 478 16.42 -3.90 30.82
C LEU A 478 15.79 -4.64 32.01
N ASN A 479 15.52 -5.95 31.86
CA ASN A 479 15.04 -6.82 32.94
C ASN A 479 16.10 -6.98 34.04
N ARG A 480 17.36 -7.29 33.68
CA ARG A 480 18.47 -7.45 34.64
C ARG A 480 18.78 -6.17 35.42
N THR A 481 18.56 -5.01 34.82
CA THR A 481 18.86 -3.70 35.43
C THR A 481 17.67 -3.06 36.14
N GLY A 482 16.53 -3.78 36.26
CA GLY A 482 15.36 -3.30 36.98
C GLY A 482 14.68 -2.08 36.35
N GLY A 483 14.66 -1.99 35.02
CA GLY A 483 13.95 -0.90 34.33
C GLY A 483 14.74 0.41 34.20
N ASN A 484 16.06 0.33 34.06
CA ASN A 484 16.94 1.49 33.86
C ASN A 484 16.36 2.49 32.84
N THR A 485 16.30 3.77 33.22
CA THR A 485 15.69 4.85 32.43
C THR A 485 16.41 5.09 31.10
N ALA A 486 17.74 5.01 31.07
CA ALA A 486 18.52 5.17 29.85
C ALA A 486 18.27 4.02 28.85
N LEU A 487 18.14 2.78 29.34
CA LEU A 487 17.81 1.62 28.50
C LEU A 487 16.35 1.68 28.01
N SER A 488 15.41 2.17 28.83
CA SER A 488 14.03 2.41 28.42
C SER A 488 13.93 3.47 27.31
N GLU A 489 14.75 4.51 27.38
CA GLU A 489 14.88 5.51 26.32
C GLU A 489 15.49 4.94 25.05
N GLN A 490 16.52 4.09 25.18
CA GLN A 490 17.10 3.39 24.05
C GLN A 490 16.05 2.52 23.34
N LEU A 491 15.25 1.75 24.09
CA LEU A 491 14.19 0.92 23.55
C LEU A 491 13.16 1.74 22.78
N ARG A 492 12.73 2.87 23.34
CA ARG A 492 11.81 3.80 22.65
C ARG A 492 12.38 4.32 21.33
N VAL A 493 13.69 4.58 21.26
CA VAL A 493 14.34 5.03 20.02
C VAL A 493 14.40 3.92 18.99
N VAL A 494 14.78 2.70 19.37
CA VAL A 494 14.84 1.56 18.45
C VAL A 494 13.45 1.21 17.92
N VAL A 495 12.44 1.12 18.79
CA VAL A 495 11.05 0.85 18.39
C VAL A 495 10.52 1.94 17.44
N ARG A 496 10.90 3.21 17.65
CA ARG A 496 10.54 4.29 16.71
C ARG A 496 11.22 4.12 15.35
N LEU A 497 12.46 3.67 15.31
CA LEU A 497 13.17 3.40 14.07
C LEU A 497 12.54 2.23 13.30
N GLU A 498 12.17 1.16 14.01
CA GLU A 498 11.41 0.04 13.43
C GLU A 498 10.09 0.53 12.82
N ALA A 499 9.34 1.38 13.52
CA ALA A 499 8.10 1.96 13.00
C ALA A 499 8.32 2.72 11.67
N ILE A 500 9.39 3.53 11.59
CA ILE A 500 9.72 4.31 10.39
C ILE A 500 10.10 3.37 9.23
N LEU A 501 10.93 2.37 9.49
CA LEU A 501 11.35 1.39 8.47
C LEU A 501 10.15 0.60 7.93
N LEU A 502 9.26 0.13 8.80
CA LEU A 502 8.08 -0.63 8.41
C LEU A 502 7.05 0.22 7.66
N LEU A 503 6.82 1.47 8.11
CA LEU A 503 5.96 2.41 7.36
C LEU A 503 6.54 2.73 5.98
N SER A 504 7.87 2.78 5.85
CA SER A 504 8.54 2.95 4.56
C SER A 504 8.35 1.73 3.66
N ALA A 505 8.41 0.51 4.20
CA ALA A 505 8.13 -0.71 3.45
C ALA A 505 6.66 -0.78 2.97
N VAL A 506 5.71 -0.28 3.77
CA VAL A 506 4.30 -0.13 3.36
C VAL A 506 4.15 0.89 2.23
N LEU A 507 4.86 2.01 2.31
CA LEU A 507 4.85 3.02 1.25
C LEU A 507 5.40 2.46 -0.07
N VAL A 508 6.53 1.75 -0.03
CA VAL A 508 7.08 1.04 -1.21
C VAL A 508 6.06 0.06 -1.78
N THR A 509 5.33 -0.67 -0.93
CA THR A 509 4.27 -1.59 -1.37
C THR A 509 3.16 -0.86 -2.13
N ALA A 510 2.74 0.32 -1.67
CA ALA A 510 1.72 1.09 -2.40
C ALA A 510 2.21 1.61 -3.75
N PHE A 511 3.49 1.99 -3.87
CA PHE A 511 4.07 2.31 -5.17
C PHE A 511 4.12 1.09 -6.09
N MET A 512 4.48 -0.10 -5.57
CA MET A 512 4.47 -1.34 -6.37
C MET A 512 3.06 -1.67 -6.87
N VAL A 513 2.06 -1.59 -6.00
CA VAL A 513 0.67 -1.93 -6.33
C VAL A 513 0.04 -0.89 -7.27
N GLY A 514 0.49 0.36 -7.21
CA GLY A 514 0.03 1.43 -8.10
C GLY A 514 0.73 1.50 -9.44
N ALA A 515 1.90 0.87 -9.58
CA ALA A 515 2.57 0.68 -10.86
C ALA A 515 2.04 -0.57 -11.58
N ALA A 516 1.53 -1.56 -10.84
CA ALA A 516 0.94 -2.78 -11.41
C ALA A 516 -0.55 -2.64 -11.79
N SER A 517 -1.09 -1.41 -11.82
CA SER A 517 -2.50 -1.09 -12.11
C SER A 517 -2.60 0.18 -12.90
#